data_AF-A0A7V8V4J1-F1
#
_entry.id   AF-A0A7V8V4J1-F1
#
_cell.length_a   1.000
_cell.length_b   1.000
_cell.length_c   1.000
_cell.angle_alpha   90.00
_cell.angle_beta   90.00
_cell.angle_gamma   90.00
#
_symmetry.space_group_name_H-M   'P 1'
#
loop_
_entity.id
_entity.type
_entity.pdbx_description
1 polymer ?
#
loop_
_entity_poly.entity_id
_entity_poly.type
_entity_poly.pdbx_seq_one_letter_code
_entity_poly.pdbx_strand_id
1 'polypeptide(L)'
;MRNVVLAFLLLLASAQVATAQRVNINGPGNVRLPEGLVTYMQYLQEEQLESLQLFTTYLEERVKEKAVPEGVLLNVQAIYTEAQLRASGDKVVKQEKLGQLVEIYDKRKQLDAQNPNATWFGVNRLKLGTMMQTEYEAFRREAEQPKKASPRKER
;
A
#
# COMPACT_ATOMS: atom_id res chain seq x y z
N MET A 1 27.69 -27.60 -2.17
CA MET A 1 26.55 -27.29 -1.26
C MET A 1 25.61 -26.18 -1.77
N ARG A 2 25.57 -25.87 -3.08
CA ARG A 2 24.71 -24.82 -3.66
C ARG A 2 23.46 -25.37 -4.38
N ASN A 3 23.49 -26.65 -4.76
CA ASN A 3 22.39 -27.30 -5.50
C ASN A 3 21.35 -27.99 -4.61
N VAL A 4 21.65 -28.21 -3.32
CA VAL A 4 20.71 -28.85 -2.37
C VAL A 4 19.68 -27.84 -1.85
N VAL A 5 20.05 -26.56 -1.75
CA VAL A 5 19.17 -25.49 -1.27
C VAL A 5 18.09 -25.13 -2.32
N LEU A 6 18.42 -25.21 -3.61
CA LEU A 6 17.45 -24.96 -4.68
C LEU A 6 16.37 -26.05 -4.76
N ALA A 7 16.73 -27.31 -4.50
CA ALA A 7 15.77 -28.42 -4.49
C ALA A 7 14.78 -28.32 -3.33
N PHE A 8 15.21 -27.81 -2.17
CA PHE A 8 14.34 -27.64 -1.00
C PHE A 8 13.34 -26.49 -1.17
N LEU A 9 13.73 -25.40 -1.85
CA LEU A 9 12.84 -24.28 -2.16
C LEU A 9 11.82 -24.61 -3.27
N LEU A 10 12.18 -25.46 -4.23
CA LEU A 10 11.23 -25.96 -5.24
C LEU A 10 10.21 -26.95 -4.66
N LEU A 11 10.59 -27.75 -3.66
CA LEU A 11 9.67 -28.64 -2.93
C LEU A 11 8.67 -27.88 -2.04
N LEU A 12 9.08 -26.75 -1.46
CA LEU A 12 8.18 -25.85 -0.72
C LEU A 12 7.17 -25.13 -1.63
N ALA A 13 7.52 -24.91 -2.91
CA ALA A 13 6.60 -24.36 -3.90
C ALA A 13 5.52 -25.36 -4.37
N SER A 14 5.77 -26.68 -4.24
CA SER A 14 4.76 -27.73 -4.52
C SER A 14 3.80 -28.01 -3.36
N ALA A 15 4.01 -27.41 -2.19
CA ALA A 15 3.02 -27.41 -1.10
C ALA A 15 1.99 -26.28 -1.24
N GLN A 16 1.80 -25.76 -2.47
CA GLN A 16 0.63 -24.97 -2.80
C GLN A 16 -0.60 -25.86 -2.61
N VAL A 17 -1.28 -25.56 -1.51
CA VAL A 17 -2.60 -26.01 -1.12
C VAL A 17 -3.44 -26.28 -2.37
N ALA A 18 -3.66 -27.56 -2.64
CA ALA A 18 -4.67 -28.03 -3.57
C ALA A 18 -6.05 -27.76 -2.98
N THR A 19 -6.44 -26.49 -2.92
CA THR A 19 -7.85 -26.08 -2.74
C THR A 19 -8.22 -25.17 -3.89
N ALA A 20 -8.07 -25.68 -5.12
CA ALA A 20 -8.93 -25.26 -6.21
C ALA A 20 -10.38 -25.73 -5.88
N GLN A 21 -11.03 -25.02 -4.95
CA GLN A 21 -12.44 -25.22 -4.65
C GLN A 21 -13.21 -24.82 -5.91
N ARG A 22 -13.88 -25.80 -6.52
CA ARG A 22 -14.75 -25.59 -7.68
C ARG A 22 -15.73 -24.47 -7.35
N VAL A 23 -15.66 -23.37 -8.09
CA VAL A 23 -16.71 -22.35 -8.10
C VAL A 23 -17.95 -23.04 -8.66
N ASN A 24 -18.93 -23.36 -7.80
CA ASN A 24 -20.21 -23.91 -8.25
C ASN A 24 -20.96 -22.80 -8.99
N ILE A 25 -20.92 -22.83 -10.32
CA ILE A 25 -21.78 -22.01 -11.16
C ILE A 25 -23.16 -22.67 -11.15
N ASN A 26 -23.97 -22.35 -10.13
CA ASN A 26 -25.37 -22.76 -10.07
C ASN A 26 -26.20 -21.84 -10.97
N GLY A 27 -26.13 -22.08 -12.28
CA GLY A 27 -26.96 -21.40 -13.27
C GLY A 27 -26.58 -19.94 -13.56
N PRO A 28 -27.27 -19.29 -14.52
CA PRO A 28 -26.97 -17.92 -14.91
C PRO A 28 -27.29 -16.96 -13.75
N GLY A 29 -26.25 -16.29 -13.24
CA GLY A 29 -26.38 -15.19 -12.29
C GLY A 29 -26.05 -15.50 -10.82
N ASN A 30 -25.82 -16.76 -10.44
CA ASN A 30 -25.45 -17.11 -9.05
C ASN A 30 -24.04 -17.71 -8.98
N VAL A 31 -23.04 -16.85 -9.17
CA VAL A 31 -21.65 -17.16 -8.78
C VAL A 31 -21.53 -16.89 -7.28
N ARG A 32 -21.70 -17.93 -6.46
CA ARG A 32 -21.31 -17.86 -5.04
C ARG A 32 -19.85 -18.27 -4.93
N LEU A 33 -19.01 -17.34 -4.51
CA LEU A 33 -17.63 -17.65 -4.15
C LEU A 33 -17.66 -18.60 -2.95
N PRO A 34 -16.78 -19.63 -2.92
CA PRO A 34 -16.62 -20.45 -1.73
C PRO A 34 -16.34 -19.58 -0.50
N GLU A 35 -16.93 -19.90 0.65
CA GLU A 35 -16.76 -19.10 1.87
C GLU A 35 -15.28 -18.90 2.23
N GLY A 36 -14.44 -19.93 2.03
CA GLY A 36 -12.99 -19.82 2.24
C GLY A 36 -12.31 -18.81 1.31
N LEU A 37 -12.79 -18.66 0.06
CA LEU A 37 -12.28 -17.65 -0.87
C LEU A 37 -12.77 -16.25 -0.49
N VAL A 38 -14.02 -16.10 -0.02
CA VAL A 38 -14.55 -14.82 0.46
C VAL A 38 -13.75 -14.33 1.68
N THR A 39 -13.55 -15.20 2.67
CA THR A 39 -12.75 -14.86 3.87
C THR A 39 -11.30 -14.52 3.51
N TYR A 40 -10.68 -15.27 2.59
CA TYR A 40 -9.33 -14.96 2.13
C TYR A 40 -9.23 -13.62 1.39
N MET A 41 -10.22 -13.30 0.54
CA MET A 41 -10.26 -12.01 -0.15
C MET A 41 -10.48 -10.84 0.82
N GLN A 42 -11.30 -11.02 1.86
CA GLN A 42 -11.47 -10.03 2.93
C GLN A 42 -10.18 -9.82 3.71
N TYR A 43 -9.49 -10.91 4.09
CA TYR A 43 -8.19 -10.84 4.74
C TYR A 43 -7.16 -10.07 3.89
N LEU A 44 -7.02 -10.38 2.60
CA LEU A 44 -6.12 -9.66 1.71
C LEU A 44 -6.48 -8.17 1.58
N GLN A 45 -7.78 -7.85 1.57
CA GLN A 45 -8.23 -6.47 1.55
C GLN A 45 -7.87 -5.73 2.84
N GLU A 46 -7.98 -6.38 4.00
CA GLU A 46 -7.56 -5.85 5.29
C GLU A 46 -6.04 -5.60 5.34
N GLU A 47 -5.22 -6.57 4.90
CA GLU A 47 -3.75 -6.39 4.80
C GLU A 47 -3.38 -5.23 3.87
N GLN A 48 -4.07 -5.08 2.73
CA GLN A 48 -3.85 -3.96 1.82
C GLN A 48 -4.22 -2.62 2.47
N LEU A 49 -5.34 -2.55 3.20
CA LEU A 49 -5.74 -1.34 3.91
C LEU A 49 -4.75 -0.99 5.02
N GLU A 50 -4.26 -1.97 5.79
CA GLU A 50 -3.25 -1.75 6.81
C GLU A 50 -1.93 -1.27 6.20
N SER A 51 -1.48 -1.89 5.11
CA SER A 51 -0.27 -1.46 4.40
C SER A 51 -0.39 -0.02 3.88
N LEU A 52 -1.53 0.33 3.28
CA LEU A 52 -1.80 1.69 2.82
C LEU A 52 -1.88 2.69 3.98
N GLN A 53 -2.44 2.30 5.11
CA GLN A 53 -2.46 3.14 6.32
C GLN A 53 -1.05 3.42 6.81
N LEU A 54 -0.22 2.38 6.98
CA LEU A 54 1.17 2.52 7.42
C LEU A 54 1.99 3.40 6.46
N PHE A 55 1.79 3.22 5.16
CA PHE A 55 2.46 4.03 4.15
C PHE A 55 2.00 5.49 4.19
N THR A 56 0.70 5.74 4.39
CA THR A 56 0.16 7.10 4.56
C THR A 56 0.78 7.77 5.79
N THR A 57 0.81 7.09 6.95
CA THR A 57 1.44 7.60 8.18
C THR A 57 2.93 7.90 7.98
N TYR A 58 3.66 7.02 7.31
CA TYR A 58 5.05 7.26 6.97
C TYR A 58 5.20 8.55 6.15
N LEU A 59 4.38 8.74 5.11
CA LEU A 59 4.44 9.95 4.28
C LEU A 59 4.04 11.22 5.04
N GLU A 60 3.13 11.14 6.01
CA GLU A 60 2.81 12.28 6.87
C GLU A 60 4.04 12.76 7.64
N GLU A 61 4.83 11.85 8.20
CA GLU A 61 6.10 12.21 8.86
C GLU A 61 7.12 12.76 7.86
N ARG A 62 7.26 12.15 6.68
CA ARG A 62 8.20 12.64 5.65
C ARG A 62 7.83 14.01 5.10
N VAL A 63 6.54 14.35 5.03
CA VAL A 63 6.09 15.70 4.67
C VAL A 63 6.43 16.70 5.78
N LYS A 64 6.22 16.35 7.06
CA LYS A 64 6.63 17.22 8.20
C LYS A 64 8.14 17.50 8.17
N GLU A 65 8.93 16.51 7.81
CA GLU A 65 10.39 16.62 7.63
C GLU A 65 10.80 17.35 6.34
N LYS A 66 9.83 17.75 5.50
CA LYS A 66 10.04 18.36 4.17
C LYS A 66 10.84 17.47 3.21
N ALA A 67 10.92 16.18 3.49
CA ALA A 67 11.57 15.19 2.63
C ALA A 67 10.67 14.82 1.44
N VAL A 68 9.34 14.88 1.64
CA VAL A 68 8.34 14.57 0.60
C VAL A 68 7.42 15.78 0.38
N PRO A 69 7.05 16.11 -0.87
CA PRO A 69 6.05 17.14 -1.16
C PRO A 69 4.65 16.75 -0.67
N GLU A 70 3.90 17.70 -0.13
CA GLU A 70 2.50 17.51 0.31
C GLU A 70 1.60 16.89 -0.77
N GLY A 71 1.82 17.25 -2.04
CA GLY A 71 1.09 16.66 -3.16
C GLY A 71 1.18 15.13 -3.25
N VAL A 72 2.32 14.55 -2.86
CA VAL A 72 2.51 13.08 -2.83
C VAL A 72 1.67 12.47 -1.71
N LEU A 73 1.64 13.09 -0.53
CA LEU A 73 0.80 12.66 0.59
C LEU A 73 -0.68 12.70 0.21
N LEU A 74 -1.14 13.79 -0.41
CA LEU A 74 -2.54 13.91 -0.86
C LEU A 74 -2.93 12.84 -1.87
N ASN A 75 -2.01 12.44 -2.76
CA ASN A 75 -2.25 11.34 -3.71
C ASN A 75 -2.44 10.01 -2.96
N VAL A 76 -1.62 9.73 -1.95
CA VAL A 76 -1.67 8.49 -1.19
C VAL A 76 -2.88 8.45 -0.26
N GLN A 77 -3.21 9.58 0.37
CA GLN A 77 -4.45 9.73 1.13
C GLN A 77 -5.67 9.46 0.24
N ALA A 78 -5.71 9.98 -1.00
CA ALA A 78 -6.79 9.66 -1.93
C ALA A 78 -6.90 8.16 -2.23
N ILE A 79 -5.78 7.48 -2.50
CA ILE A 79 -5.76 6.02 -2.75
C ILE A 79 -6.27 5.26 -1.52
N TYR A 80 -5.83 5.64 -0.32
CA TYR A 80 -6.26 4.99 0.92
C TYR A 80 -7.75 5.22 1.18
N THR A 81 -8.24 6.46 1.03
CA THR A 81 -9.66 6.79 1.19
C THR A 81 -10.54 6.07 0.16
N GLU A 82 -10.09 5.94 -1.10
CA GLU A 82 -10.79 5.13 -2.10
C GLU A 82 -10.84 3.65 -1.73
N ALA A 83 -9.75 3.10 -1.20
CA ALA A 83 -9.70 1.71 -0.75
C ALA A 83 -10.68 1.48 0.42
N GLN A 84 -10.72 2.38 1.40
CA GLN A 84 -11.68 2.35 2.52
C GLN A 84 -13.13 2.44 2.03
N LEU A 85 -13.40 3.30 1.05
CA LEU A 85 -14.72 3.44 0.45
C LEU A 85 -15.18 2.17 -0.25
N ARG A 86 -14.27 1.49 -0.97
CA ARG A 86 -14.56 0.20 -1.64
C ARG A 86 -14.74 -0.95 -0.65
N ALA A 87 -14.00 -0.94 0.45
CA ALA A 87 -14.07 -1.96 1.50
C ALA A 87 -15.32 -1.84 2.37
N SER A 88 -15.84 -0.63 2.55
CA SER A 88 -17.00 -0.41 3.42
C SER A 88 -18.30 -0.92 2.78
N GLY A 89 -19.14 -1.57 3.59
CA GLY A 89 -20.55 -1.83 3.29
C GLY A 89 -21.50 -0.75 3.85
N ASP A 90 -21.01 0.09 4.76
CA ASP A 90 -21.81 1.09 5.48
C ASP A 90 -21.97 2.38 4.67
N LYS A 91 -23.22 2.81 4.50
CA LYS A 91 -23.59 4.03 3.77
C LYS A 91 -23.03 5.30 4.44
N VAL A 92 -23.01 5.36 5.77
CA VAL A 92 -22.51 6.53 6.51
C VAL A 92 -21.01 6.68 6.29
N VAL A 93 -20.27 5.59 6.45
CA VAL A 93 -18.82 5.56 6.20
C VAL A 93 -18.52 5.93 4.74
N LYS A 94 -19.28 5.42 3.78
CA LYS A 94 -19.11 5.80 2.36
C LYS A 94 -19.30 7.29 2.12
N GLN A 95 -20.33 7.88 2.72
CA GLN A 95 -20.59 9.31 2.58
C GLN A 95 -19.47 10.15 3.19
N GLU A 96 -18.97 9.77 4.36
CA GLU A 96 -17.81 10.41 4.99
C GLU A 96 -16.57 10.34 4.08
N LYS A 97 -16.26 9.16 3.54
CA LYS A 97 -15.09 8.96 2.65
C LYS A 97 -15.23 9.72 1.34
N LEU A 98 -16.43 9.84 0.78
CA LEU A 98 -16.69 10.70 -0.39
C LEU A 98 -16.41 12.17 -0.07
N GLY A 99 -16.83 12.65 1.10
CA GLY A 99 -16.52 14.00 1.57
C GLY A 99 -15.01 14.24 1.67
N GLN A 100 -14.29 13.31 2.30
CA GLN A 100 -12.83 13.35 2.41
C GLN A 100 -12.15 13.38 1.03
N LEU A 101 -12.62 12.59 0.07
CA LEU A 101 -12.10 12.62 -1.30
C LEU A 101 -12.28 13.99 -1.95
N VAL A 102 -13.46 14.61 -1.82
CA VAL A 102 -13.71 15.96 -2.36
C VAL A 102 -12.72 16.96 -1.77
N GLU A 103 -12.54 16.96 -0.45
CA GLU A 103 -11.57 17.84 0.22
C GLU A 103 -10.13 17.62 -0.27
N ILE A 104 -9.71 16.37 -0.43
CA ILE A 104 -8.38 16.02 -0.96
C ILE A 104 -8.23 16.55 -2.39
N TYR A 105 -9.25 16.36 -3.24
CA TYR A 105 -9.24 16.83 -4.63
C TYR A 105 -9.16 18.35 -4.72
N ASP A 106 -9.88 19.07 -3.87
CA ASP A 106 -9.84 20.53 -3.86
C ASP A 106 -8.49 21.06 -3.36
N LYS A 107 -7.89 20.45 -2.33
CA LYS A 107 -6.51 20.76 -1.91
C LYS A 107 -5.51 20.53 -3.03
N ARG A 108 -5.61 19.41 -3.76
CA ARG A 108 -4.74 19.09 -4.89
C ARG A 108 -4.86 20.13 -6.01
N LYS A 109 -6.09 20.56 -6.35
CA LYS A 109 -6.31 21.64 -7.33
C LYS A 109 -5.69 22.95 -6.88
N GLN A 110 -5.80 23.31 -5.60
CA GLN A 110 -5.19 24.52 -5.06
C GLN A 110 -3.65 24.47 -5.15
N LEU A 111 -3.03 23.32 -4.83
CA LEU A 111 -1.59 23.13 -4.97
C LEU A 111 -1.12 23.23 -6.42
N ASP A 112 -1.88 22.69 -7.37
CA ASP A 112 -1.58 22.84 -8.80
C ASP A 112 -1.68 24.29 -9.25
N ALA A 113 -2.71 25.02 -8.82
CA ALA A 113 -2.91 26.42 -9.18
C ALA A 113 -1.81 27.36 -8.67
N GLN A 114 -1.15 26.99 -7.55
CA GLN A 114 -0.05 27.76 -6.97
C GLN A 114 1.30 27.54 -7.67
N ASN A 115 1.40 26.57 -8.58
CA ASN A 115 2.65 26.21 -9.24
C ASN A 115 2.67 26.66 -10.72
N PRO A 116 3.67 27.48 -11.14
CA PRO A 116 3.76 27.98 -12.52
C PRO A 116 4.26 26.95 -13.55
N ASN A 117 4.58 25.72 -13.13
CA ASN A 117 5.09 24.65 -13.98
C ASN A 117 4.05 23.53 -14.11
N ALA A 118 4.19 22.64 -15.10
CA ALA A 118 3.39 21.43 -15.23
C ALA A 118 3.70 20.44 -14.08
N THR A 119 3.12 20.71 -12.91
CA THR A 119 3.10 19.83 -11.77
C THR A 119 1.92 18.88 -11.87
N TRP A 120 2.12 17.65 -11.45
CA TRP A 120 1.01 16.72 -11.23
C TRP A 120 0.66 16.81 -9.75
N PHE A 121 -0.44 17.48 -9.41
CA PHE A 121 -0.89 17.67 -8.04
C PHE A 121 0.14 18.36 -7.14
N GLY A 122 0.74 19.44 -7.61
CA GLY A 122 1.79 20.20 -6.91
C GLY A 122 3.16 19.54 -6.93
N VAL A 123 3.31 18.39 -7.59
CA VAL A 123 4.58 17.65 -7.68
C VAL A 123 5.27 17.88 -9.03
N ASN A 124 6.50 18.40 -8.99
CA ASN A 124 7.36 18.46 -10.17
C ASN A 124 7.91 17.05 -10.48
N ARG A 125 7.60 16.53 -11.67
CA ARG A 125 7.94 15.15 -12.09
C ARG A 125 9.44 14.85 -12.09
N LEU A 126 10.28 15.80 -12.45
CA LEU A 126 11.74 15.62 -12.43
C LEU A 126 12.25 15.53 -10.98
N LYS A 127 11.75 16.41 -10.10
CA LYS A 127 12.09 16.36 -8.67
C LYS A 127 11.60 15.07 -7.99
N LEU A 128 10.44 14.56 -8.40
CA LEU A 128 9.90 13.30 -7.92
C LEU A 128 10.86 12.14 -8.21
N GLY A 129 11.40 12.05 -9.42
CA GLY A 129 12.35 10.99 -9.78
C GLY A 129 13.61 11.00 -8.90
N THR A 130 14.22 12.17 -8.69
CA THR A 130 15.39 12.33 -7.81
C THR A 130 15.07 11.97 -6.36
N MET A 131 13.89 12.36 -5.87
CA MET A 131 13.44 12.03 -4.52
C MET A 131 13.25 10.52 -4.35
N MET A 132 12.55 9.86 -5.27
CA MET A 132 12.32 8.40 -5.21
C MET A 132 13.63 7.61 -5.23
N GLN A 133 14.61 8.05 -6.04
CA GLN A 133 15.94 7.44 -6.04
C GLN A 133 16.65 7.61 -4.69
N THR A 134 16.57 8.80 -4.10
CA THR A 134 17.18 9.09 -2.79
C THR A 134 16.59 8.23 -1.68
N GLU A 135 15.26 8.12 -1.61
CA GLU A 135 14.57 7.27 -0.63
C GLU A 135 14.88 5.78 -0.84
N TYR A 136 14.93 5.33 -2.10
CA TYR A 136 15.31 3.96 -2.42
C TYR A 136 16.73 3.62 -1.94
N GLU A 137 17.69 4.53 -2.17
CA GLU A 137 19.06 4.35 -1.69
C GLU A 137 19.16 4.37 -0.16
N ALA A 138 18.39 5.23 0.52
CA ALA A 138 18.34 5.26 1.98
C ALA A 138 17.81 3.93 2.54
N PHE A 139 16.68 3.45 2.01
CA PHE A 139 16.10 2.16 2.38
C PHE A 139 17.07 1.01 2.16
N ARG A 140 17.76 0.97 1.00
CA ARG A 140 18.77 -0.06 0.70
C ARG A 140 19.90 -0.04 1.73
N ARG A 141 20.42 1.13 2.08
CA ARG A 141 21.50 1.27 3.07
C ARG A 141 21.07 0.83 4.47
N GLU A 142 19.85 1.11 4.88
CA GLU A 142 19.31 0.64 6.17
C GLU A 142 19.14 -0.88 6.21
N ALA A 143 18.68 -1.48 5.10
CA ALA A 143 18.54 -2.94 4.99
C ALA A 143 19.90 -3.67 4.96
N GLU A 144 20.94 -3.03 4.42
CA GLU A 144 22.30 -3.56 4.34
C GLU A 144 23.09 -3.37 5.65
N GLN A 145 22.65 -2.50 6.56
CA GLN A 145 23.32 -2.31 7.85
C GLN A 145 23.02 -3.49 8.79
N PRO A 146 24.05 -4.20 9.29
CA PRO A 146 23.84 -5.26 10.27
C PRO A 146 23.25 -4.65 11.54
N LYS A 147 22.04 -5.08 11.93
CA LYS A 147 21.46 -4.77 13.24
C LYS A 147 22.48 -5.19 14.31
N LYS A 148 23.21 -4.23 14.88
CA LYS A 148 24.11 -4.50 16.01
C LYS A 148 23.26 -5.14 17.10
N ALA A 149 23.51 -6.42 17.38
CA ALA A 149 22.92 -7.08 18.52
C ALA A 149 23.26 -6.26 19.77
N SER A 150 22.24 -5.80 20.49
CA SER A 150 22.43 -5.17 21.80
C SER A 150 23.33 -6.08 22.65
N PRO A 151 24.39 -5.56 23.28
CA PRO A 151 25.20 -6.38 24.16
C PRO A 151 24.30 -6.86 25.29
N ARG A 152 24.04 -8.18 25.31
CA ARG A 152 23.39 -8.85 26.42
C ARG A 152 24.27 -8.59 27.63
N LYS A 153 23.82 -7.75 28.57
CA LYS A 153 24.47 -7.62 29.87
C LYS A 153 24.41 -9.00 30.52
N GLU A 154 25.55 -9.70 30.52
CA GLU A 154 25.77 -10.83 31.42
C GLU A 154 25.73 -10.28 32.85
N ARG A 155 24.85 -10.88 33.65
CA ARG A 155 24.76 -10.67 35.11
C ARG A 155 25.66 -11.66 35.79
#